data_AF-A0A6P5IXR1-F1
#
_entry.id   AF-A0A6P5IXR1-F1
#
_cell.length_a   1.000
_cell.length_b   1.000
_cell.length_c   1.000
_cell.angle_alpha   90.00
_cell.angle_beta   90.00
_cell.angle_gamma   90.00
#
_symmetry.space_group_name_H-M   'P 1'
#
loop_
_entity.id
_entity.type
_entity.pdbx_description
1 polymer ?
#
loop_
_entity_poly.entity_id
_entity_poly.type
_entity_poly.pdbx_seq_one_letter_code
_entity_poly.pdbx_strand_id
1 'polypeptide(L)'
;MGAEMAENVRCRVVRHLEHLTSEELKKFKLYLVDCLPRGCLEGADRAKVADLLVSSRGPQESWKIALSVWEKMGLTELWVRARQEDLGLVPAPVLPASSGQ
;
A
#
# COMPACT_ATOMS: atom_id res chain seq x y z
N MET A 1 -7.54 -1.74 18.65
CA MET A 1 -7.74 -2.57 17.43
C MET A 1 -7.53 -1.79 16.12
N GLY A 2 -8.01 -0.55 15.96
CA GLY A 2 -7.87 0.19 14.69
C GLY A 2 -6.44 0.57 14.28
N ALA A 3 -5.55 0.87 15.24
CA ALA A 3 -4.16 1.23 14.94
C ALA A 3 -3.32 0.07 14.38
N GLU A 4 -3.58 -1.15 14.84
CA GLU A 4 -2.86 -2.36 14.42
C GLU A 4 -3.15 -2.70 12.95
N MET A 5 -4.41 -2.53 12.53
CA MET A 5 -4.81 -2.70 11.13
C MET A 5 -4.24 -1.60 10.23
N ALA A 6 -4.22 -0.35 10.72
CA ALA A 6 -3.60 0.78 10.04
C ALA A 6 -2.10 0.53 9.77
N GLU A 7 -1.37 0.02 10.75
CA GLU A 7 0.04 -0.30 10.60
C GLU A 7 0.28 -1.44 9.60
N ASN A 8 -0.55 -2.49 9.66
CA ASN A 8 -0.45 -3.62 8.74
C ASN A 8 -0.67 -3.19 7.28
N VAL A 9 -1.71 -2.38 7.03
CA VAL A 9 -1.99 -1.84 5.69
C VAL A 9 -0.87 -0.89 5.25
N ARG A 10 -0.39 0.00 6.13
CA ARG A 10 0.72 0.91 5.81
C ARG A 10 1.94 0.11 5.34
N CYS A 11 2.37 -0.89 6.10
CA CYS A 11 3.52 -1.72 5.76
C CYS A 11 3.32 -2.46 4.42
N ARG A 12 2.13 -2.99 4.16
CA ARG A 12 1.82 -3.63 2.86
C ARG A 12 1.95 -2.63 1.71
N VAL A 13 1.33 -1.45 1.82
CA VAL A 13 1.40 -0.41 0.79
C VAL A 13 2.86 -0.02 0.54
N VAL A 14 3.65 0.22 1.59
CA VAL A 14 5.08 0.56 1.45
C VAL A 14 5.84 -0.51 0.69
N ARG A 15 5.66 -1.79 1.05
CA ARG A 15 6.35 -2.91 0.38
C ARG A 15 6.04 -2.97 -1.12
N HIS A 16 4.80 -2.66 -1.52
CA HIS A 16 4.44 -2.55 -2.93
C HIS A 16 5.03 -1.30 -3.59
N LEU A 17 5.07 -0.17 -2.90
CA LEU A 17 5.70 1.05 -3.38
C LEU A 17 7.22 0.93 -3.55
N GLU A 18 7.88 0.03 -2.82
CA GLU A 18 9.32 -0.26 -2.98
C GLU A 18 9.63 -0.98 -4.30
N HIS A 19 8.70 -1.79 -4.81
CA HIS A 19 8.82 -2.41 -6.13
C HIS A 19 8.55 -1.44 -7.27
N LEU A 20 7.99 -0.26 -6.99
CA LEU A 20 7.76 0.77 -8.02
C LEU A 20 9.06 1.51 -8.35
N THR A 21 9.25 1.75 -9.64
CA THR A 21 10.29 2.66 -10.12
C THR A 21 9.98 4.10 -9.70
N SER A 22 10.98 4.97 -9.77
CA SER A 22 10.85 6.40 -9.46
C SER A 22 9.75 7.08 -10.27
N GLU A 23 9.60 6.68 -11.54
CA GLU A 23 8.58 7.19 -12.46
C GLU A 23 7.17 6.73 -12.07
N GLU A 24 7.03 5.45 -11.74
CA GLU A 24 5.75 4.90 -11.27
C GLU A 24 5.37 5.51 -9.93
N LEU A 25 6.28 5.64 -8.97
CA LEU A 25 6.00 6.35 -7.71
C LEU A 25 5.54 7.79 -7.94
N LYS A 26 6.10 8.49 -8.93
CA LYS A 26 5.69 9.86 -9.29
C LYS A 26 4.28 9.89 -9.85
N LYS A 27 3.93 8.95 -10.74
CA LYS A 27 2.55 8.77 -11.22
C LYS A 27 1.60 8.40 -10.08
N PHE A 28 2.03 7.56 -9.13
CA PHE A 28 1.20 7.12 -8.01
C PHE A 28 0.80 8.33 -7.16
N LYS A 29 1.78 9.18 -6.83
CA LYS A 29 1.54 10.46 -6.14
C LYS A 29 0.62 11.37 -6.94
N LEU A 30 0.78 11.43 -8.26
CA LEU A 30 -0.11 12.20 -9.15
C LEU A 30 -1.57 11.73 -9.08
N TYR A 31 -1.82 10.42 -9.04
CA TYR A 31 -3.18 9.91 -8.84
C TYR A 31 -3.70 10.18 -7.43
N LEU A 32 -2.82 10.19 -6.43
CA LEU A 32 -3.19 10.51 -5.07
C LEU A 32 -3.49 12.00 -4.83
N VAL A 33 -3.08 12.94 -5.69
CA VAL A 33 -3.43 14.37 -5.51
C VAL A 33 -4.93 14.63 -5.58
N ASP A 34 -5.69 13.72 -6.19
CA ASP A 34 -7.16 13.74 -6.21
C ASP A 34 -7.75 13.32 -4.86
N CYS A 35 -7.01 12.51 -4.09
CA CYS A 35 -7.41 12.01 -2.79
C CYS A 35 -6.79 12.76 -1.59
N LEU A 36 -5.63 13.37 -1.78
CA LEU A 36 -4.81 13.97 -0.74
C LEU A 36 -4.27 15.32 -1.22
N PRO A 37 -4.13 16.31 -0.33
CA PRO A 37 -3.56 17.60 -0.71
C PRO A 37 -2.14 17.42 -1.26
N ARG A 38 -1.90 18.01 -2.44
CA ARG A 38 -0.62 17.92 -3.16
C ARG A 38 0.58 18.26 -2.29
N GLY A 39 0.45 19.26 -1.42
CA GLY A 39 1.52 19.68 -0.51
C GLY A 39 1.97 18.61 0.48
N CYS A 40 1.11 17.64 0.83
CA CYS A 40 1.51 16.52 1.67
C CYS A 40 2.24 15.42 0.89
N LEU A 41 1.99 15.31 -0.42
CA LEU A 41 2.65 14.34 -1.29
C LEU A 41 3.96 14.86 -1.88
N GLU A 42 4.11 16.18 -1.97
CA GLU A 42 5.31 16.87 -2.42
C GLU A 42 6.45 16.62 -1.41
N GLY A 43 7.49 15.91 -1.83
CA GLY A 43 8.59 15.48 -0.96
C GLY A 43 8.31 14.25 -0.09
N ALA A 44 7.10 13.67 -0.10
CA ALA A 44 6.80 12.48 0.70
C ALA A 44 7.49 11.22 0.18
N ASP A 45 8.23 10.52 1.02
CA ASP A 45 8.75 9.19 0.70
C ASP A 45 7.66 8.11 0.63
N ARG A 46 7.99 6.91 0.14
CA ARG A 46 7.08 5.76 0.04
C ARG A 46 6.35 5.48 1.35
N ALA A 47 7.09 5.49 2.46
CA ALA A 47 6.55 5.33 3.81
C ALA A 47 5.56 6.43 4.17
N LYS A 48 5.91 7.68 3.88
CA LYS A 48 5.08 8.84 4.19
C LYS A 48 3.80 8.88 3.34
N VAL A 49 3.88 8.49 2.07
CA VAL A 49 2.72 8.36 1.19
C VAL A 49 1.73 7.33 1.74
N ALA A 50 2.21 6.16 2.15
CA ALA A 50 1.35 5.13 2.75
C ALA A 50 0.72 5.60 4.08
N ASP A 51 1.52 6.27 4.92
CA ASP A 51 1.06 6.84 6.20
C ASP A 51 -0.06 7.87 6.00
N LEU A 52 0.13 8.82 5.07
CA LEU A 52 -0.87 9.82 4.72
C LEU A 52 -2.15 9.20 4.18
N LEU A 53 -2.03 8.16 3.35
CA LEU A 53 -3.17 7.46 2.77
C LEU A 53 -4.02 6.79 3.86
N VAL A 54 -3.37 6.03 4.75
CA VAL A 54 -4.02 5.35 5.87
C VAL A 54 -4.58 6.36 6.88
N SER A 55 -3.84 7.43 7.18
CA SER A 55 -4.27 8.46 8.14
C SER A 55 -5.46 9.26 7.63
N SER A 56 -5.52 9.57 6.33
CA SER A 56 -6.59 10.38 5.75
C SER A 56 -7.84 9.60 5.38
N ARG A 57 -7.71 8.37 4.86
CA ARG A 57 -8.82 7.55 4.36
C ARG A 57 -9.20 6.41 5.31
N GLY A 58 -8.29 6.02 6.21
CA GLY A 58 -8.39 4.81 7.00
C GLY A 58 -7.78 3.58 6.30
N PRO A 59 -7.48 2.51 7.04
CA PRO A 59 -6.78 1.32 6.52
C PRO A 59 -7.48 0.68 5.31
N GLN A 60 -8.76 0.34 5.41
CA GLN A 60 -9.44 -0.38 4.33
C GLN A 60 -9.58 0.45 3.05
N GLU A 61 -9.95 1.72 3.17
CA GLU A 61 -10.11 2.60 2.02
C GLU A 61 -8.75 2.95 1.40
N SER A 62 -7.70 3.12 2.21
CA SER A 62 -6.34 3.35 1.70
C SER A 62 -5.85 2.21 0.82
N TRP A 63 -6.15 0.96 1.20
CA TRP A 63 -5.76 -0.21 0.43
C TRP A 63 -6.52 -0.30 -0.90
N LYS A 64 -7.84 -0.07 -0.88
CA LYS A 64 -8.65 -0.01 -2.11
C LYS A 64 -8.17 1.07 -3.06
N ILE A 65 -7.84 2.26 -2.55
CA ILE A 65 -7.31 3.35 -3.36
C ILE A 65 -5.97 2.94 -3.98
N ALA A 66 -5.06 2.34 -3.21
CA ALA A 66 -3.79 1.86 -3.74
C ALA A 66 -3.99 0.85 -4.88
N LEU A 67 -4.91 -0.11 -4.72
CA LEU A 67 -5.28 -1.06 -5.77
C LEU A 67 -5.83 -0.36 -7.03
N SER A 68 -6.81 0.52 -6.89
CA SER A 68 -7.37 1.25 -8.04
C SER A 68 -6.34 2.12 -8.74
N VAL A 69 -5.38 2.69 -8.00
CA VAL A 69 -4.30 3.48 -8.59
C VAL A 69 -3.35 2.57 -9.38
N TRP A 70 -2.91 1.43 -8.84
CA TRP A 70 -2.04 0.49 -9.56
C TRP A 70 -2.71 -0.06 -10.83
N GLU A 71 -4.01 -0.34 -10.79
CA GLU A 71 -4.79 -0.71 -11.97
C GLU A 71 -4.77 0.41 -13.03
N LYS A 72 -5.05 1.67 -12.63
CA LYS A 72 -5.03 2.84 -13.53
C LYS A 72 -3.65 3.14 -14.12
N MET A 73 -2.57 2.77 -13.42
CA MET A 73 -1.20 2.93 -13.90
C MET A 73 -0.79 1.86 -14.91
N GLY A 74 -1.59 0.80 -15.08
CA GLY A 74 -1.25 -0.35 -15.91
C GLY A 74 -0.31 -1.33 -15.21
N LEU A 75 -0.18 -1.26 -13.88
CA LEU A 75 0.65 -2.16 -13.07
C LEU A 75 -0.12 -3.44 -12.74
N THR A 76 -0.64 -4.12 -13.76
CA THR A 76 -1.54 -5.26 -13.62
C THR A 76 -0.94 -6.38 -12.78
N GLU A 77 0.36 -6.69 -12.94
CA GLU A 77 1.03 -7.72 -12.14
C GLU A 77 1.08 -7.37 -10.65
N LEU A 78 1.42 -6.12 -10.33
CA LEU A 78 1.48 -5.64 -8.96
C LEU A 78 0.08 -5.57 -8.34
N TRP A 79 -0.91 -5.11 -9.11
CA TRP A 79 -2.31 -5.10 -8.72
C TRP A 79 -2.86 -6.51 -8.45
N VAL A 80 -2.62 -7.48 -9.33
CA VAL A 80 -3.04 -8.87 -9.14
C VAL A 80 -2.41 -9.43 -7.85
N ARG A 81 -1.12 -9.21 -7.64
CA ARG A 81 -0.43 -9.66 -6.42
C ARG A 81 -1.05 -9.04 -5.17
N ALA A 82 -1.23 -7.72 -5.16
CA ALA A 82 -1.82 -7.03 -4.02
C ALA A 82 -3.29 -7.44 -3.78
N ARG A 83 -4.06 -7.67 -4.83
CA ARG A 83 -5.46 -8.15 -4.73
C ARG A 83 -5.54 -9.56 -4.15
N GLN A 84 -4.59 -10.44 -4.46
CA GLN A 84 -4.53 -11.76 -3.82
C GLN A 84 -4.18 -11.66 -2.32
N GLU A 85 -3.38 -10.68 -1.91
CA GLU A 85 -3.11 -10.41 -0.48
C GLU A 85 -4.33 -9.82 0.26
N ASP A 86 -5.22 -9.11 -0.45
CA ASP A 86 -6.49 -8.59 0.10
C ASP A 86 -7.50 -9.71 0.37
N LEU A 87 -7.63 -10.65 -0.57
CA LEU A 87 -8.54 -11.79 -0.47
C LEU A 87 -8.07 -12.86 0.54
N GLY A 88 -6.92 -12.65 1.20
CA GLY A 88 -6.32 -13.63 2.10
C GLY A 88 -5.81 -14.89 1.39
N LEU A 89 -5.63 -14.84 0.05
CA LEU A 89 -5.15 -15.96 -0.76
C LEU A 89 -3.62 -16.13 -0.68
N VAL A 90 -2.89 -15.12 -0.22
CA VAL A 90 -1.52 -15.30 0.27
C VAL A 90 -1.61 -15.79 1.71
N PRO A 91 -1.26 -17.06 2.01
CA PRO A 91 -1.01 -17.43 3.39
C PRO A 91 0.10 -16.51 3.90
N ALA A 92 -0.07 -15.96 5.12
CA ALA A 92 1.03 -15.36 5.85
C ALA A 92 2.27 -16.25 5.68
N PRO A 93 3.47 -15.70 5.41
CA PRO A 93 4.67 -16.53 5.35
C PRO A 93 4.67 -17.32 6.65
N VAL A 94 4.48 -18.64 6.53
CA VAL A 94 4.33 -19.50 7.68
C VAL A 94 5.60 -19.27 8.48
N LEU A 95 5.47 -18.62 9.64
CA LEU A 95 6.57 -18.62 10.58
C LEU A 95 6.78 -20.10 10.86
N PRO A 96 7.97 -20.67 10.59
CA PRO A 96 8.22 -22.02 11.04
C PRO A 96 8.01 -21.97 12.55
N ALA A 97 6.99 -22.69 13.03
CA ALA A 97 6.80 -22.91 14.45
C ALA A 97 8.14 -23.49 14.92
N SER A 98 8.88 -22.70 15.69
CA SER A 98 10.06 -23.17 16.39
C SER A 98 9.58 -24.27 17.33
N SER A 99 9.72 -25.49 16.84
CA SER A 99 9.75 -26.69 17.65
C SER A 99 10.94 -26.58 18.59
N GLY A 100 10.68 -26.68 19.89
CA GLY A 100 11.67 -26.56 20.97
C GLY A 100 11.02 -25.82 22.14
N GLN A 101 10.63 -26.46 23.23
CA GLN A 101 11.14 -27.68 23.86
C GLN A 101 10.07 -28.26 24.78
#